data_AF-A0A970EVW9-F1
#
_entry.id   AF-A0A970EVW9-F1
#
_cell.length_a   1.000
_cell.length_b   1.000
_cell.length_c   1.000
_cell.angle_alpha   90.00
_cell.angle_beta   90.00
_cell.angle_gamma   90.00
#
_symmetry.space_group_name_H-M   'P 1'
#
loop_
_entity.id
_entity.type
_entity.pdbx_description
1 polymer ?
#
loop_
_entity_poly.entity_id
_entity_poly.type
_entity_poly.pdbx_seq_one_letter_code
_entity_poly.pdbx_strand_id
1 'polypeptide(L)'
;CGSDIRKFSKAMEDMGAERVKMGDRAYRFEFINNLYMTFILWEGDDEFPPSAQILFDNNFPFAFSAEDVAVIGDVSIEYVSRRMKQMG
;
A
#
# COMPACT_ATOMS: atom_id res chain seq x y z
N CYS A 1 8.62 13.64 -8.57
CA CYS A 1 8.53 13.22 -9.99
C CYS A 1 7.45 12.14 -10.09
N GLY A 2 6.37 12.34 -10.84
CA GLY A 2 5.22 11.42 -10.90
C GLY A 2 5.49 10.06 -11.56
N SER A 3 6.75 9.62 -11.71
CA SER A 3 7.07 8.26 -12.18
C SER A 3 6.71 7.20 -11.14
N ASP A 4 7.01 7.45 -9.87
CA ASP A 4 6.89 6.43 -8.83
C ASP A 4 5.43 6.19 -8.47
N ILE A 5 4.61 7.24 -8.42
CA ILE A 5 3.16 7.11 -8.17
C ILE A 5 2.43 6.38 -9.31
N ARG A 6 2.90 6.52 -10.55
CA ARG A 6 2.38 5.76 -11.71
C ARG A 6 2.80 4.29 -11.66
N LYS A 7 4.06 4.01 -11.35
CA LYS A 7 4.55 2.62 -11.15
C LYS A 7 3.82 1.94 -9.99
N PHE A 8 3.59 2.67 -8.90
CA PHE A 8 2.78 2.20 -7.77
C PHE A 8 1.36 1.87 -8.20
N SER A 9 0.67 2.82 -8.86
CA SER A 9 -0.71 2.61 -9.33
C SER A 9 -0.82 1.37 -10.21
N LYS A 10 0.10 1.23 -11.18
CA LYS A 10 0.15 0.05 -12.06
C LYS A 10 0.42 -1.25 -11.30
N ALA A 11 1.38 -1.25 -10.36
CA ALA A 11 1.68 -2.43 -9.55
C ALA A 11 0.48 -2.89 -8.72
N MET A 12 -0.27 -1.94 -8.13
CA MET A 12 -1.48 -2.24 -7.37
C MET A 12 -2.61 -2.77 -8.26
N GLU A 13 -2.83 -2.13 -9.42
CA GLU A 13 -3.86 -2.56 -10.39
C GLU A 13 -3.56 -3.95 -10.97
N ASP A 14 -2.30 -4.25 -11.32
CA ASP A 14 -1.87 -5.56 -11.80
C ASP A 14 -2.01 -6.66 -10.73
N MET A 15 -2.04 -6.28 -9.45
CA MET A 15 -2.33 -7.19 -8.32
C MET A 15 -3.83 -7.40 -8.08
N GLY A 16 -4.70 -6.71 -8.83
CA GLY A 16 -6.15 -6.74 -8.61
C GLY A 16 -6.59 -5.91 -7.39
N ALA A 17 -5.76 -4.99 -6.91
CA ALA A 17 -6.13 -4.10 -5.81
C ALA A 17 -7.21 -3.10 -6.26
N GLU A 18 -8.14 -2.80 -5.37
CA GLU A 18 -9.24 -1.86 -5.60
C GLU A 18 -8.78 -0.43 -5.33
N ARG A 19 -8.95 0.47 -6.30
CA ARG A 19 -8.68 1.90 -6.12
C ARG A 19 -9.68 2.51 -5.12
N VAL A 20 -9.20 3.19 -4.10
CA VAL A 20 -10.03 3.93 -3.12
C VAL A 20 -9.77 5.44 -3.15
N LYS A 21 -10.74 6.23 -2.70
CA LYS A 21 -10.69 7.70 -2.68
C LYS A 21 -10.04 8.22 -1.39
N MET A 22 -8.72 8.10 -1.29
CA MET A 22 -7.90 8.63 -0.20
C MET A 22 -6.53 9.06 -0.73
N GLY A 23 -5.95 10.12 -0.15
CA GLY A 23 -4.69 10.71 -0.62
C GLY A 23 -4.69 11.04 -2.11
N ASP A 24 -3.50 11.09 -2.71
CA ASP A 24 -3.36 11.23 -4.16
C ASP A 24 -3.59 9.88 -4.86
N ARG A 25 -3.04 8.80 -4.30
CA ARG A 25 -3.30 7.42 -4.73
C ARG A 25 -3.50 6.53 -3.52
N ALA A 26 -4.57 5.74 -3.55
CA ALA A 26 -4.81 4.71 -2.57
C ALA A 26 -5.43 3.47 -3.17
N TYR A 27 -5.04 2.31 -2.65
CA TYR A 27 -5.52 1.01 -3.09
C TYR A 27 -5.74 0.08 -1.90
N ARG A 28 -6.90 -0.59 -1.89
CA ARG A 28 -7.27 -1.63 -0.94
C ARG A 28 -7.09 -2.99 -1.58
N PHE A 29 -6.46 -3.92 -0.88
CA PHE A 29 -6.21 -5.27 -1.37
C PHE A 29 -6.31 -6.28 -0.24
N GLU A 30 -6.68 -7.51 -0.59
CA GLU A 30 -6.72 -8.60 0.36
C GLU A 30 -5.29 -9.08 0.61
N PHE A 31 -4.89 -9.09 1.89
CA PHE A 31 -3.65 -9.72 2.32
C PHE A 31 -3.85 -11.24 2.38
N ILE A 32 -4.83 -11.70 3.18
CA ILE A 32 -5.23 -13.11 3.28
C ILE A 32 -6.58 -13.25 3.99
N ASN A 33 -7.39 -14.26 3.65
CA ASN A 33 -8.57 -14.70 4.42
C ASN A 33 -9.48 -13.55 4.92
N ASN A 34 -9.88 -12.64 4.02
CA ASN A 34 -10.72 -11.47 4.31
C ASN A 34 -10.08 -10.44 5.26
N LEU A 35 -8.76 -10.44 5.39
CA LEU A 35 -7.96 -9.39 6.02
C LEU A 35 -7.43 -8.47 4.93
N TYR A 36 -7.85 -7.21 4.94
CA TYR A 36 -7.48 -6.25 3.91
C TYR A 36 -6.58 -5.14 4.44
N MET A 37 -5.72 -4.67 3.55
CA MET A 37 -4.83 -3.54 3.78
C MET A 37 -5.15 -2.44 2.78
N THR A 38 -4.97 -1.20 3.20
CA THR A 38 -5.07 -0.04 2.31
C THR A 38 -3.76 0.73 2.35
N PHE A 39 -3.14 0.88 1.18
CA PHE A 39 -1.98 1.76 1.01
C PHE A 39 -2.47 3.11 0.51
N ILE A 40 -2.01 4.19 1.14
CA ILE A 40 -2.34 5.57 0.77
C ILE A 40 -1.03 6.33 0.57
N LEU A 41 -0.91 7.02 -0.56
CA LEU A 41 0.25 7.82 -0.92
C LEU A 41 -0.19 9.26 -1.19
N TRP A 42 0.63 10.19 -0.72
CA TRP A 42 0.58 11.61 -1.03
C TRP A 42 1.88 11.99 -1.73
N GLU A 43 1.77 12.66 -2.88
CA GLU A 43 2.92 13.30 -3.51
C GLU A 43 3.36 14.49 -2.64
N GLY A 44 4.66 14.75 -2.61
CA GLY A 44 5.16 15.96 -1.98
C GLY A 44 4.88 17.17 -2.87
N ASP A 45 4.76 18.31 -2.23
CA ASP A 45 4.69 19.62 -2.87
C ASP A 45 5.86 20.50 -2.40
N ASP A 46 5.76 21.81 -2.63
CA ASP A 46 6.82 22.76 -2.25
C ASP A 46 6.92 22.96 -0.72
N GLU A 47 5.89 22.57 0.05
CA GLU A 47 5.79 22.75 1.49
C GLU A 47 6.06 21.44 2.27
N PHE A 48 5.64 20.30 1.72
CA PHE A 48 5.67 19.01 2.40
C PHE A 48 6.33 17.89 1.56
N PRO A 49 7.14 17.02 2.19
CA PRO A 49 7.69 15.86 1.50
C PRO A 49 6.59 14.84 1.15
N PRO A 50 6.82 13.96 0.16
CA PRO A 50 5.91 12.85 -0.10
C PRO A 50 5.76 11.96 1.12
N SER A 51 4.57 11.41 1.33
CA SER A 51 4.28 10.55 2.47
C SER A 51 3.43 9.35 2.08
N ALA A 52 3.44 8.32 2.92
CA ALA A 52 2.64 7.12 2.74
C ALA A 52 2.09 6.63 4.07
N GLN A 53 0.93 5.98 4.03
CA GLN A 53 0.30 5.34 5.18
C GLN A 53 -0.24 3.97 4.78
N ILE A 54 -0.16 3.04 5.73
CA ILE A 54 -0.78 1.71 5.63
C ILE A 54 -1.88 1.65 6.68
N LEU A 55 -3.09 1.31 6.24
CA LEU A 55 -4.21 0.99 7.10
C LEU A 55 -4.46 -0.51 7.08
N PHE A 56 -4.74 -1.07 8.25
CA PHE A 56 -5.16 -2.45 8.43
C PHE A 56 -6.65 -2.44 8.82
N ASP A 57 -7.44 -3.33 8.24
CA ASP A 57 -8.84 -3.49 8.65
C ASP A 57 -8.93 -3.88 10.14
N ASN A 58 -10.06 -3.55 10.77
CA ASN A 58 -10.25 -3.71 12.21
C ASN A 58 -10.24 -5.17 12.71
N ASN A 59 -10.20 -6.14 11.80
CA ASN A 59 -10.20 -7.57 12.10
C ASN A 59 -8.79 -8.19 12.21
N PHE A 60 -7.72 -7.43 11.92
CA PHE A 60 -6.34 -7.88 12.09
C PHE A 60 -6.02 -8.36 13.52
N PRO A 61 -6.43 -7.64 14.60
CA PRO A 61 -6.15 -8.07 15.97
C PRO A 61 -6.78 -9.41 16.37
N PHE A 62 -7.77 -9.91 15.62
CA PHE A 62 -8.33 -11.25 15.86
C PHE A 62 -7.46 -12.37 15.28
N ALA A 63 -6.58 -12.05 14.33
CA ALA A 63 -5.73 -13.02 13.63
C ALA A 63 -4.24 -12.89 13.98
N PHE A 64 -3.78 -11.68 14.30
CA PHE A 64 -2.36 -11.34 14.42
C PHE A 64 -2.08 -10.45 15.63
N SER A 65 -0.90 -10.60 16.22
CA SER A 65 -0.41 -9.69 17.26
C SER A 65 0.05 -8.36 16.66
N ALA A 66 0.28 -7.34 17.49
CA ALA A 66 0.82 -6.06 17.03
C ALA A 66 2.21 -6.18 16.39
N GLU A 67 3.05 -7.10 16.87
CA GLU A 67 4.36 -7.39 16.29
C GLU A 67 4.21 -8.01 14.89
N ASP A 68 3.30 -8.97 14.74
CA ASP A 68 3.00 -9.59 13.44
C ASP A 68 2.48 -8.55 12.44
N VAL A 69 1.59 -7.64 12.87
CA VAL A 69 1.04 -6.58 12.01
C VAL A 69 2.15 -5.66 11.47
N ALA A 70 3.16 -5.35 12.28
CA ALA A 70 4.32 -4.56 11.83
C ALA A 70 5.09 -5.31 10.72
N VAL A 71 5.36 -6.60 10.92
CA VAL A 71 6.05 -7.44 9.92
C VAL A 71 5.22 -7.59 8.64
N ILE A 72 3.90 -7.74 8.75
CA ILE A 72 3.00 -7.80 7.59
C ILE A 72 3.09 -6.52 6.76
N GLY A 73 3.18 -5.36 7.42
CA GLY A 73 3.44 -4.07 6.78
C GLY A 73 4.72 -4.11 5.93
N ASP A 74 5.84 -4.50 6.53
CA ASP A 74 7.14 -4.57 5.86
C ASP A 74 7.14 -5.54 4.67
N VAL A 75 6.59 -6.74 4.85
CA VAL A 75 6.49 -7.74 3.78
C VAL A 75 5.64 -7.23 2.61
N SER A 76 4.54 -6.54 2.91
CA SER A 76 3.65 -5.97 1.89
C SER A 76 4.35 -4.85 1.10
N ILE A 77 5.09 -3.98 1.80
CA ILE A 77 5.90 -2.92 1.16
C ILE A 77 6.96 -3.55 0.25
N GLU A 78 7.69 -4.56 0.73
CA GLU A 78 8.72 -5.21 -0.06
C GLU A 78 8.14 -5.86 -1.33
N TYR A 79 6.99 -6.52 -1.21
CA TYR A 79 6.31 -7.14 -2.34
C TYR A 79 5.94 -6.14 -3.43
N VAL A 80 5.31 -5.02 -3.05
CA VAL A 80 4.92 -3.95 -3.97
C VAL A 80 6.16 -3.30 -4.59
N SER A 81 7.18 -3.02 -3.77
CA SER A 81 8.44 -2.42 -4.22
C SER A 81 9.17 -3.29 -5.24
N ARG A 82 9.18 -4.62 -5.04
CA ARG A 82 9.76 -5.57 -5.99
C ARG A 82 9.01 -5.57 -7.33
N ARG A 83 7.68 -5.50 -7.30
CA ARG A 83 6.85 -5.36 -8.51
C ARG A 83 7.11 -4.05 -9.25
N MET A 84 7.18 -2.93 -8.53
CA MET A 84 7.49 -1.63 -9.12
C MET A 84 8.86 -1.63 -9.82
N LYS A 85 9.87 -2.31 -9.26
CA LYS A 85 11.21 -2.44 -9.87
C LYS A 85 11.24 -3.31 -11.13
N GLN A 86 10.31 -4.26 -11.26
CA GLN A 86 10.19 -5.11 -12.47
C GLN A 86 9.52 -4.36 -13.63
N MET A 87 8.84 -3.25 -13.34
CA MET A 87 8.26 -2.36 -14.33
C MET A 87 9.34 -1.35 -14.76
N GLY A 88 10.01 -1.63 -15.88
CA GLY A 88 11.04 -0.78 -16.51
C GLY A 88 10.66 0.70 -16.52
#